data_AF-A0A958N947-F1
#
_entry.id   AF-A0A958N947-F1
#
_cell.length_a   1.000
_cell.length_b   1.000
_cell.length_c   1.000
_cell.angle_alpha   90.00
_cell.angle_beta   90.00
_cell.angle_gamma   90.00
#
_symmetry.space_group_name_H-M   'P 1'
#
loop_
_entity.id
_entity.type
_entity.pdbx_description
1 polymer ?
#
loop_
_entity_poly.entity_id
_entity_poly.type
_entity_poly.pdbx_seq_one_letter_code
_entity_poly.pdbx_strand_id
1 'polypeptide(L)' 'SRSETFEGWKGRVQVCWNKDIFAKEWKECPSPETTHMFLCGNPDMVKDMTAQFESEGFTQHSRKQPGQIHIEKYW' A
#
# COMPACT_ATOMS: atom_id res chain seq x y z
N SER A 1 -10.97 -12.29 -18.28
CA SER A 1 -10.90 -13.63 -17.68
C SER A 1 -9.57 -13.75 -16.97
N ARG A 2 -9.52 -14.33 -15.75
CA ARG A 2 -8.25 -14.63 -15.07
C ARG A 2 -7.71 -15.93 -15.67
N SER A 3 -6.41 -16.03 -15.96
CA SER A 3 -5.84 -17.32 -16.40
C SER A 3 -5.97 -18.33 -15.26
N GLU A 4 -6.27 -19.58 -15.59
CA GLU A 4 -6.38 -20.67 -14.61
C GLU A 4 -5.05 -20.94 -13.89
N THR A 5 -3.95 -20.43 -14.44
CA THR A 5 -2.57 -20.59 -13.97
C THR A 5 -2.05 -19.43 -13.11
N PHE A 6 -2.88 -18.45 -12.72
CA PHE A 6 -2.39 -17.34 -11.89
C PHE A 6 -2.12 -17.79 -10.45
N GLU A 7 -0.84 -17.87 -10.11
CA GLU A 7 -0.30 -18.24 -8.79
C GLU A 7 -0.17 -17.07 -7.82
N GLY A 8 -0.40 -15.83 -8.27
CA GLY A 8 -0.33 -14.67 -7.40
C GLY A 8 -1.49 -14.57 -6.41
N TRP A 9 -1.33 -13.70 -5.41
CA TRP A 9 -2.34 -13.48 -4.38
C TRP A 9 -3.63 -12.88 -4.95
N LYS A 10 -4.79 -13.34 -4.45
CA LYS A 10 -6.12 -12.96 -4.95
C LYS A 10 -6.95 -12.28 -3.85
N GLY A 11 -7.40 -11.05 -4.11
CA GLY A 11 -8.28 -10.29 -3.21
C GLY A 11 -8.04 -8.79 -3.30
N ARG A 12 -8.31 -8.07 -2.20
CA ARG A 12 -8.05 -6.63 -2.04
C ARG A 12 -6.70 -6.37 -1.36
N VAL A 13 -5.98 -5.33 -1.78
CA VAL A 13 -4.65 -4.98 -1.26
C VAL A 13 -4.64 -4.71 0.25
N GLN A 14 -5.72 -4.13 0.79
CA GLN A 14 -5.90 -3.95 2.24
C GLN A 14 -5.76 -5.26 3.01
N VAL A 15 -6.29 -6.36 2.45
CA VAL A 15 -6.24 -7.68 3.08
C VAL A 15 -4.85 -8.31 2.92
N CYS A 16 -4.13 -8.05 1.83
CA CYS A 16 -2.72 -8.44 1.73
C CYS A 16 -1.89 -7.81 2.85
N TRP A 17 -2.09 -6.50 3.03
CA TRP A 17 -1.35 -5.69 3.99
C TRP A 17 -1.61 -6.20 5.41
N ASN A 18 -2.88 -6.25 5.83
CA ASN A 18 -3.27 -6.63 7.19
C ASN A 18 -2.98 -8.10 7.55
N LYS A 19 -2.58 -8.94 6.59
CA LYS A 19 -2.19 -10.35 6.81
C LYS A 19 -0.67 -10.56 6.77
N ASP A 20 0.09 -9.46 6.75
CA ASP A 20 1.55 -9.44 6.64
C ASP A 20 2.06 -10.20 5.40
N ILE A 21 1.27 -10.25 4.33
CA ILE A 21 1.66 -10.98 3.11
C ILE A 21 2.92 -10.34 2.52
N PHE A 22 2.97 -9.02 2.44
CA PHE A 22 4.15 -8.31 1.94
C PHE A 22 5.38 -8.56 2.81
N ALA A 23 5.25 -8.49 4.14
CA ALA A 23 6.39 -8.73 5.03
C ALA A 23 6.96 -10.15 4.88
N LYS A 24 6.09 -11.15 4.68
CA LYS A 24 6.50 -12.54 4.43
C LYS A 24 7.22 -12.70 3.09
N GLU A 25 6.67 -12.12 2.03
CA GLU A 25 7.23 -12.24 0.68
C GLU A 25 8.53 -11.42 0.52
N TRP A 26 8.60 -10.23 1.13
CA TRP A 26 9.77 -9.34 1.09
C TRP A 26 10.84 -9.73 2.10
N LYS A 27 10.51 -10.58 3.08
CA LYS A 27 11.37 -10.98 4.20
C LYS A 27 11.82 -9.79 5.05
N GLU A 28 11.07 -8.70 5.01
CA GLU A 28 11.30 -7.46 5.72
C GLU A 28 9.94 -6.81 6.02
N CYS A 29 9.76 -6.31 7.24
CA CYS A 29 8.58 -5.53 7.59
C CYS A 29 8.73 -4.11 7.03
N PRO A 30 7.80 -3.63 6.19
CA PRO A 30 7.87 -2.27 5.68
C PRO A 30 7.80 -1.26 6.84
N SER A 31 8.63 -0.22 6.78
CA SER A 31 8.59 0.87 7.75
C SER A 31 8.80 2.22 7.07
N PRO A 32 8.49 3.34 7.75
CA PRO A 32 8.71 4.69 7.22
C PRO A 32 10.18 4.99 6.87
N GLU A 33 11.13 4.27 7.47
CA GLU A 33 12.57 4.42 7.25
C GLU A 33 13.06 3.68 6.01
N THR A 34 12.39 2.60 5.60
CA THR A 34 12.87 1.71 4.53
C THR A 34 11.97 1.68 3.31
N THR A 35 10.72 2.17 3.41
CA THR A 35 9.71 1.96 2.37
C THR A 35 8.95 3.23 2.00
N HIS A 36 8.78 3.44 0.69
CA HIS A 36 7.85 4.42 0.12
C HIS A 36 6.67 3.70 -0.53
N MET A 37 5.46 4.21 -0.30
CA MET A 37 4.20 3.67 -0.83
C MET A 37 3.69 4.55 -1.96
N PHE A 38 3.40 3.96 -3.11
CA PHE A 38 2.78 4.66 -4.24
C PHE A 38 1.39 4.08 -4.47
N LEU A 39 0.34 4.89 -4.27
CA LEU A 39 -1.06 4.49 -4.34
C LEU A 39 -1.75 5.15 -5.54
N CYS A 40 -2.32 4.33 -6.42
CA CYS A 40 -3.15 4.76 -7.54
C CYS A 40 -4.28 3.73 -7.77
N GLY A 41 -5.49 4.20 -8.10
CA GLY A 41 -6.62 3.34 -8.44
C GLY A 41 -7.94 3.85 -7.86
N ASN A 42 -8.79 2.92 -7.42
CA ASN A 42 -10.10 3.23 -6.84
C ASN A 42 -9.95 4.20 -5.64
N PRO A 43 -10.65 5.35 -5.60
CA PRO A 43 -10.56 6.32 -4.52
C PRO A 43 -10.80 5.76 -3.11
N ASP A 44 -11.73 4.82 -2.96
CA ASP A 44 -12.00 4.18 -1.66
C ASP A 44 -10.81 3.32 -1.23
N MET A 45 -10.19 2.58 -2.17
CA MET A 45 -8.99 1.80 -1.88
C MET A 45 -7.84 2.71 -1.45
N VAL A 46 -7.61 3.81 -2.17
CA VAL A 46 -6.56 4.78 -1.85
C VAL A 46 -6.78 5.36 -0.46
N LYS A 47 -8.01 5.81 -0.16
CA LYS A 47 -8.38 6.37 1.14
C LYS A 47 -8.12 5.37 2.28
N ASP A 48 -8.59 4.14 2.14
CA ASP A 48 -8.44 3.11 3.16
C ASP A 48 -6.97 2.76 3.41
N MET A 49 -6.19 2.59 2.33
CA MET A 49 -4.75 2.28 2.45
C MET A 49 -3.96 3.45 3.05
N THR A 50 -4.25 4.69 2.66
CA THR A 50 -3.60 5.87 3.27
C THR A 50 -3.85 5.93 4.77
N ALA A 51 -5.11 5.77 5.21
CA ALA A 51 -5.45 5.77 6.63
C ALA A 51 -4.75 4.64 7.39
N GLN A 52 -4.66 3.44 6.79
CA GLN A 52 -3.93 2.31 7.37
C GLN A 52 -2.44 2.65 7.56
N PHE A 53 -1.77 3.15 6.52
CA PHE A 53 -0.36 3.52 6.59
C PHE A 53 -0.08 4.66 7.57
N GLU A 54 -0.94 5.67 7.63
CA GLU A 54 -0.80 6.76 8.60
C GLU A 54 -0.92 6.26 10.04
N SER A 55 -1.79 5.27 10.30
CA SER A 55 -1.89 4.62 11.61
C SER A 55 -0.64 3.82 12.00
N GLU A 56 0.16 3.41 11.01
CA GLU A 56 1.42 2.67 11.16
C GLU A 56 2.66 3.58 11.14
N GLY A 57 2.47 4.90 11.13
CA GLY A 57 3.55 5.89 11.25
C GLY A 57 4.12 6.40 9.92
N PHE A 58 3.59 5.95 8.78
CA PHE A 58 3.94 6.56 7.49
C PHE A 58 3.30 7.94 7.36
N THR A 59 3.97 8.84 6.65
CA THR A 59 3.44 10.21 6.42
C THR A 59 3.13 10.42 4.94
N GLN A 60 2.03 11.10 4.63
CA GLN A 60 1.75 11.52 3.26
C GLN A 60 2.78 12.55 2.77
N HIS A 61 3.35 12.28 1.60
CA HIS A 61 4.30 13.17 0.96
C HIS A 61 3.62 14.45 0.46
N SER A 62 4.26 15.59 0.73
CA SER A 62 3.93 16.88 0.13
C SER A 62 5.20 17.68 -0.15
N ARG A 63 5.08 18.73 -0.97
CA ARG A 63 6.21 19.65 -1.25
C ARG A 63 6.81 20.29 0.00
N LYS A 64 6.03 20.45 1.08
CA LYS A 64 6.47 21.09 2.32
C LYS A 64 6.90 20.09 3.39
N GLN A 65 6.39 18.87 3.32
CA GLN A 65 6.63 17.80 4.29
C GLN A 65 6.91 16.52 3.51
N PRO A 66 8.19 16.13 3.37
CA PRO A 66 8.55 14.84 2.82
C PRO A 66 7.91 13.71 3.65
N GLY A 67 7.30 12.78 2.95
CA GLY A 67 6.72 11.57 3.52
C GLY A 67 6.89 10.40 2.56
N GLN A 68 6.40 9.24 3.00
CA GLN A 68 6.54 7.97 2.33
C GLN A 68 5.34 7.64 1.44
N ILE A 69 4.16 8.17 1.72
CA ILE A 69 2.94 7.86 0.96
C ILE A 69 2.76 8.87 -0.17
N HIS A 70 2.81 8.38 -1.41
CA HIS A 70 2.58 9.12 -2.64
C HIS A 70 1.26 8.68 -3.24
N ILE A 71 0.38 9.64 -3.55
CA ILE A 71 -0.98 9.35 -4.01
C ILE A 71 -1.21 10.00 -5.37
N GLU A 72 -1.68 9.20 -6.32
CA GLU A 72 -2.28 9.66 -7.56
C GLU A 72 -3.78 9.34 -7.53
N LYS A 73 -4.61 10.39 -7.58
CA LYS A 73 -6.08 10.25 -7.60
C LYS A 73 -6.54 10.09 -9.04
N TYR A 74 -7.39 9.09 -9.30
CA TYR A 74 -7.78 8.75 -10.67
C TYR A 74 -9.05 9.49 -11.16
N TRP A 75 -9.78 10.21 -10.30
CA TRP A 75 -10.76 11.27 -10.61
C TRP A 75 -11.21 11.94 -9.30
#